data_AF-L7JID4-F1
#
_entry.id   AF-L7JID4-F1
#
_cell.length_a   1.000
_cell.length_b   1.000
_cell.length_c   1.000
_cell.angle_alpha   90.00
_cell.angle_beta   90.00
_cell.angle_gamma   90.00
#
_symmetry.space_group_name_H-M   'P 1'
#
loop_
_entity.id
_entity.type
_entity.pdbx_description
1 polymer ?
#
loop_
_entity_poly.entity_id
_entity_poly.type
_entity_poly.pdbx_seq_one_letter_code
_entity_poly.pdbx_strand_id
1 'polypeptide(L)'
;MPDSVSSSSSDSGSESGWIDAENEVEDAPTIISLLDDQTFSDALSMVNYCKEKGFDFLATRDRLGLDFYGCIKLINFVRQKVHEGAHLPKEITKEDLEDDKYLKPVLDDDAFIICLDDLPDPSPAAAGKAAAPAGDAEDLRTKNSELQAELDKLARQFADYRLAVQQTLDQRWGEDDAPAPGAAAGASSSSGGAAAAKSADGAVEKPKDDSKYYWESYAHNEIHEIMLKDTVRTEAYRDFIYNNKHLFKDKVVMDIGCGTGILSMFCARAGAKLVIAVDNSDIIDKARENIFNNGLSSTITCLKGKVEEVVLPVPQVDIIVSEWMGYCLLYEAMLPSVLWARDRYLKPDTGLVVPSHASMWVAPFADQDWVDDHVTFWRDVYGFDMRAMQEGICLDSHIEVVPSSSAAGEPSMFRMLDLHACTTADLVFDVPYRSAATRDADRLDGFLIWFDIFFATDRDPKAVEPADVTAASWSEDGKREDRVAFTTGPFGKPTHWKQGILPIKQEAPAVKLVKGQPVEGNLALTIPKDNPRGLMLKVTWNGEDGKVQDQSWEC
;
A
#
# COMPACT_ATOMS: atom_id res chain seq x y z
N MET A 1 -36.92 56.05 28.11
CA MET A 1 -38.24 56.25 27.49
C MET A 1 -38.08 57.30 26.41
N PRO A 2 -38.47 57.08 25.15
CA PRO A 2 -39.02 55.88 24.49
C PRO A 2 -38.12 55.39 23.30
N ASP A 3 -38.11 54.10 22.97
CA ASP A 3 -38.84 53.40 21.87
C ASP A 3 -38.31 53.73 20.46
N SER A 4 -38.38 52.89 19.42
CA SER A 4 -38.35 51.44 19.19
C SER A 4 -38.42 51.28 17.65
N VAL A 5 -37.78 50.22 17.11
CA VAL A 5 -38.03 49.52 15.82
C VAL A 5 -37.96 50.27 14.47
N SER A 6 -37.02 49.84 13.60
CA SER A 6 -37.34 49.34 12.24
C SER A 6 -36.16 48.56 11.62
N SER A 7 -36.50 47.52 10.87
CA SER A 7 -35.68 46.43 10.35
C SER A 7 -35.22 46.60 8.90
N SER A 8 -34.04 46.02 8.57
CA SER A 8 -33.51 45.59 7.25
C SER A 8 -33.32 46.68 6.17
N SER A 9 -32.22 46.76 5.39
CA SER A 9 -31.39 45.72 4.76
C SER A 9 -30.11 46.33 4.15
N SER A 10 -29.08 45.49 3.97
CA SER A 10 -27.91 45.55 3.04
C SER A 10 -26.98 46.78 3.07
N ASP A 11 -25.67 46.74 2.85
CA ASP A 11 -24.62 45.73 2.64
C ASP A 11 -23.30 46.54 2.58
N SER A 12 -22.20 46.01 3.09
CA SER A 12 -20.83 46.21 2.56
C SER A 12 -19.84 45.46 3.45
N GLY A 13 -19.19 44.49 2.84
CA GLY A 13 -18.24 43.58 3.47
C GLY A 13 -16.94 44.23 3.92
N SER A 14 -16.35 43.60 4.93
CA SER A 14 -14.95 43.70 5.29
C SER A 14 -14.43 42.30 5.61
N GLU A 15 -13.36 41.92 4.90
CA GLU A 15 -12.22 41.15 5.37
C GLU A 15 -12.47 40.07 6.44
N SER A 16 -12.60 38.81 6.00
CA SER A 16 -12.45 37.64 6.86
C SER A 16 -10.96 37.28 6.98
N GLY A 17 -10.32 37.78 8.02
CA GLY A 17 -9.13 37.16 8.58
C GLY A 17 -9.52 35.85 9.25
N TRP A 18 -8.80 34.76 8.95
CA TRP A 18 -8.93 33.51 9.67
C TRP A 18 -8.08 33.59 10.95
N ILE A 19 -8.74 34.00 12.03
CA ILE A 19 -8.34 33.71 13.40
C ILE A 19 -9.54 33.01 14.05
N ASP A 20 -9.31 31.74 14.41
CA ASP A 20 -9.90 30.98 15.52
C ASP A 20 -9.05 29.68 15.55
N ALA A 21 -8.21 29.34 16.55
CA ALA A 21 -8.45 29.19 17.99
C ALA A 21 -9.79 28.48 18.21
N GLU A 22 -9.83 27.22 18.64
CA GLU A 22 -9.57 26.82 20.03
C GLU A 22 -9.12 25.35 20.11
N ASN A 23 -8.38 25.02 21.17
CA ASN A 23 -8.13 23.64 21.57
C ASN A 23 -9.47 22.92 21.80
N GLU A 24 -9.85 21.99 20.94
CA GLU A 24 -10.87 21.00 21.30
C GLU A 24 -10.24 20.06 22.33
N VAL A 25 -10.53 20.34 23.60
CA VAL A 25 -10.49 19.33 24.64
C VAL A 25 -11.47 18.26 24.17
N GLU A 26 -11.02 17.02 23.94
CA GLU A 26 -11.93 15.89 23.72
C GLU A 26 -12.96 15.89 24.86
N ASP A 27 -14.21 16.24 24.56
CA ASP A 27 -15.29 16.16 25.53
C ASP A 27 -15.39 14.69 25.96
N ALA A 28 -15.11 14.41 27.24
CA ALA A 28 -15.16 13.07 27.78
C ALA A 28 -16.53 12.41 27.46
N PRO A 29 -16.57 11.12 27.09
CA PRO A 29 -17.80 10.46 26.67
C PRO A 29 -18.86 10.57 27.77
N THR A 30 -20.06 11.05 27.41
CA THR A 30 -21.19 11.14 28.35
C THR A 30 -21.90 9.80 28.43
N ILE A 31 -21.53 8.99 29.43
CA ILE A 31 -22.03 7.64 29.65
C ILE A 31 -23.28 7.68 30.55
N ILE A 32 -24.42 7.20 30.04
CA ILE A 32 -25.68 7.12 30.81
C ILE A 32 -25.72 5.81 31.60
N SER A 33 -26.11 5.88 32.88
CA SER A 33 -26.32 4.74 33.78
C SER A 33 -27.24 3.66 33.20
N LEU A 34 -27.05 2.41 33.65
CA LEU A 34 -27.91 1.29 33.27
C LEU A 34 -29.27 1.31 34.00
N LEU A 35 -29.38 2.06 35.10
CA LEU A 35 -30.50 1.98 36.04
C LEU A 35 -31.33 3.26 36.13
N ASP A 36 -30.79 4.39 35.69
CA ASP A 36 -31.41 5.71 35.76
C ASP A 36 -30.73 6.70 34.79
N ASP A 37 -31.19 7.96 34.77
CA ASP A 37 -30.73 8.99 33.84
C ASP A 37 -29.44 9.70 34.31
N GLN A 38 -28.67 9.14 35.26
CA GLN A 38 -27.39 9.73 35.68
C GLN A 38 -26.31 9.54 34.62
N THR A 39 -25.45 10.55 34.46
CA THR A 39 -24.35 10.56 33.50
C THR A 39 -22.98 10.51 34.17
N PHE A 40 -22.03 9.89 33.48
CA PHE A 40 -20.65 9.67 33.94
C PHE A 40 -19.67 9.98 32.81
N SER A 41 -18.45 10.37 33.17
CA SER A 41 -17.36 10.64 32.21
C SER A 41 -16.50 9.40 31.90
N ASP A 42 -16.69 8.29 32.64
CA ASP A 42 -15.94 7.05 32.46
C ASP A 42 -16.79 5.81 32.80
N ALA A 43 -16.50 4.70 32.11
CA ALA A 43 -17.28 3.46 32.17
C ALA A 43 -17.21 2.79 33.55
N LEU A 44 -16.06 2.87 34.23
CA LEU A 44 -15.82 2.22 35.50
C LEU A 44 -16.60 2.90 36.65
N SER A 45 -16.65 4.23 36.66
CA SER A 45 -17.45 5.01 37.60
C SER A 45 -18.94 4.70 37.48
N MET A 46 -19.46 4.60 36.24
CA MET A 46 -20.86 4.23 36.01
C MET A 46 -21.18 2.82 36.54
N VAL A 47 -20.30 1.85 36.25
CA VAL A 47 -20.47 0.46 36.73
C VAL A 47 -20.43 0.37 38.26
N ASN A 48 -19.52 1.12 38.90
CA ASN A 48 -19.46 1.20 40.36
C ASN A 48 -20.73 1.82 40.96
N TYR A 49 -21.28 2.85 40.32
CA TYR A 49 -22.55 3.44 40.72
C TYR A 49 -23.72 2.44 40.60
N CYS A 50 -23.83 1.70 39.50
CA CYS A 50 -24.84 0.66 39.35
C CYS A 50 -24.73 -0.42 40.45
N LYS A 51 -23.50 -0.77 40.84
CA LYS A 51 -23.24 -1.71 41.94
C LYS A 51 -23.75 -1.20 43.28
N GLU A 52 -23.55 0.08 43.61
CA GLU A 52 -24.11 0.70 44.81
C GLU A 52 -25.64 0.74 44.80
N LYS A 53 -26.24 0.86 43.61
CA LYS A 53 -27.69 0.83 43.38
C LYS A 53 -28.29 -0.57 43.32
N GLY A 54 -27.47 -1.61 43.49
CA GLY A 54 -27.92 -3.00 43.64
C GLY A 54 -27.79 -3.85 42.38
N PHE A 55 -27.08 -3.39 41.34
CA PHE A 55 -26.79 -4.19 40.15
C PHE A 55 -25.27 -4.21 39.84
N ASP A 56 -24.62 -5.34 40.10
CA ASP A 56 -23.20 -5.53 39.81
C ASP A 56 -22.99 -6.09 38.40
N PHE A 57 -22.67 -5.19 37.45
CA PHE A 57 -22.47 -5.53 36.04
C PHE A 57 -21.28 -6.48 35.84
N LEU A 58 -20.12 -6.19 36.46
CA LEU A 58 -18.91 -6.99 36.30
C LEU A 58 -19.08 -8.38 36.91
N ALA A 59 -19.69 -8.49 38.09
CA ALA A 59 -19.98 -9.79 38.68
C ALA A 59 -20.96 -10.61 37.83
N THR A 60 -21.93 -9.95 37.18
CA THR A 60 -22.90 -10.62 36.29
C THR A 60 -22.24 -11.08 34.99
N ARG A 61 -21.42 -10.23 34.37
CA ARG A 61 -20.58 -10.55 33.19
C ARG A 61 -19.69 -11.76 33.46
N ASP A 62 -18.94 -11.72 34.57
CA ASP A 62 -17.97 -12.75 34.91
C ASP A 62 -18.65 -14.08 35.30
N ARG A 63 -19.75 -14.02 36.07
CA ARG A 63 -20.53 -15.21 36.45
C ARG A 63 -21.15 -15.90 35.23
N LEU A 64 -21.63 -15.14 34.26
CA LEU A 64 -22.24 -15.68 33.04
C LEU A 64 -21.20 -15.98 31.96
N GLY A 65 -19.95 -15.52 32.10
CA GLY A 65 -18.91 -15.68 31.08
C GLY A 65 -19.30 -15.04 29.76
N LEU A 66 -19.78 -13.79 29.81
CA LEU A 66 -20.25 -13.06 28.62
C LEU A 66 -19.06 -12.54 27.81
N ASP A 67 -19.12 -12.75 26.50
CA ASP A 67 -18.27 -12.09 25.52
C ASP A 67 -18.80 -10.68 25.22
N PHE A 68 -18.16 -9.96 24.29
CA PHE A 68 -18.55 -8.60 23.90
C PHE A 68 -20.04 -8.50 23.52
N TYR A 69 -20.53 -9.44 22.71
CA TYR A 69 -21.95 -9.48 22.30
C TYR A 69 -22.88 -9.81 23.47
N GLY A 70 -22.47 -10.71 24.36
CA GLY A 70 -23.19 -10.99 25.60
C GLY A 70 -23.30 -9.76 26.52
N CYS A 71 -22.25 -8.93 26.59
CA CYS A 71 -22.27 -7.68 27.34
C CYS A 71 -23.28 -6.68 26.76
N ILE A 72 -23.34 -6.55 25.43
CA ILE A 72 -24.35 -5.73 24.74
C ILE A 72 -25.76 -6.21 25.07
N LYS A 73 -26.01 -7.53 24.98
CA LYS A 73 -27.31 -8.10 25.32
C LYS A 73 -27.69 -7.83 26.78
N LEU A 74 -26.74 -7.92 27.71
CA LEU A 74 -26.96 -7.60 29.13
C LEU A 74 -27.29 -6.11 29.35
N ILE A 75 -26.56 -5.20 28.71
CA ILE A 75 -26.82 -3.74 28.79
C ILE A 75 -28.24 -3.44 28.33
N ASN A 76 -28.63 -3.95 27.15
CA ASN A 76 -29.94 -3.70 26.57
C ASN A 76 -31.05 -4.38 27.37
N PHE A 77 -30.82 -5.59 27.89
CA PHE A 77 -31.77 -6.26 28.78
C PHE A 77 -32.07 -5.43 30.03
N VAL A 78 -31.02 -4.94 30.70
CA VAL A 78 -31.15 -4.15 31.93
C VAL A 78 -31.88 -2.84 31.66
N ARG A 79 -31.43 -2.07 30.66
CA ARG A 79 -32.05 -0.78 30.32
C ARG A 79 -33.48 -0.93 29.82
N GLN A 80 -33.78 -1.96 29.04
CA GLN A 80 -35.15 -2.23 28.61
C GLN A 80 -36.06 -2.52 29.80
N LYS A 81 -35.61 -3.34 30.76
CA LYS A 81 -36.40 -3.65 31.97
C LYS A 81 -36.62 -2.44 32.86
N VAL A 82 -35.61 -1.59 33.00
CA VAL A 82 -35.69 -0.34 33.75
C VAL A 82 -36.65 0.64 33.06
N HIS A 83 -36.57 0.78 31.73
CA HIS A 83 -37.47 1.63 30.94
C HIS A 83 -38.93 1.16 30.98
N GLU A 84 -39.15 -0.17 31.01
CA GLU A 84 -40.48 -0.78 31.20
C GLU A 84 -41.01 -0.63 32.64
N GLY A 85 -40.24 -0.06 33.57
CA GLY A 85 -40.60 0.08 34.99
C GLY A 85 -40.63 -1.26 35.75
N ALA A 86 -40.03 -2.30 35.20
CA ALA A 86 -39.96 -3.63 35.79
C ALA A 86 -38.74 -3.76 36.72
N HIS A 87 -38.92 -4.49 37.83
CA HIS A 87 -37.78 -4.85 38.68
C HIS A 87 -36.88 -5.85 37.96
N LEU A 88 -35.56 -5.64 38.03
CA LEU A 88 -34.59 -6.62 37.54
C LEU A 88 -34.77 -7.94 38.30
N PRO A 89 -34.64 -9.10 37.62
CA PRO A 89 -34.61 -10.40 38.29
C PRO A 89 -33.56 -10.42 39.39
N LYS A 90 -33.84 -11.15 40.49
CA LYS A 90 -32.87 -11.31 41.59
C LYS A 90 -31.55 -11.94 41.12
N GLU A 91 -31.61 -12.72 40.05
CA GLU A 91 -30.46 -13.29 39.39
C GLU A 91 -30.77 -13.37 37.89
N ILE A 92 -29.91 -12.77 37.06
CA ILE A 92 -30.01 -12.82 35.59
C ILE A 92 -29.33 -14.11 35.12
N THR A 93 -30.00 -14.92 34.30
CA THR A 93 -29.43 -16.15 33.73
C THR A 93 -29.10 -16.00 32.25
N LYS A 94 -28.49 -17.02 31.63
CA LYS A 94 -28.18 -16.95 30.18
C LYS A 94 -29.45 -16.94 29.34
N GLU A 95 -30.47 -17.67 29.76
CA GLU A 95 -31.77 -17.78 29.10
C GLU A 95 -32.48 -16.41 29.01
N ASP A 96 -32.27 -15.53 30.00
CA ASP A 96 -32.81 -14.16 29.97
C ASP A 96 -32.21 -13.31 28.83
N LEU A 97 -31.01 -13.68 28.36
CA LEU A 97 -30.23 -12.96 27.35
C LEU A 97 -30.20 -13.68 26.00
N GLU A 98 -30.90 -14.81 25.82
CA GLU A 98 -30.84 -15.59 24.58
C GLU A 98 -31.48 -14.85 23.39
N ASP A 99 -32.54 -14.06 23.64
CA ASP A 99 -33.32 -13.39 22.60
C ASP A 99 -32.51 -12.31 21.85
N ASP A 100 -32.45 -12.43 20.52
CA ASP A 100 -31.70 -11.51 19.65
C ASP A 100 -32.26 -10.09 19.62
N LYS A 101 -33.46 -9.85 20.16
CA LYS A 101 -33.97 -8.47 20.34
C LYS A 101 -33.01 -7.60 21.18
N TYR A 102 -32.24 -8.20 22.08
CA TYR A 102 -31.27 -7.49 22.93
C TYR A 102 -29.97 -7.09 22.20
N LEU A 103 -29.80 -7.46 20.92
CA LEU A 103 -28.75 -6.90 20.07
C LEU A 103 -29.10 -5.52 19.51
N LYS A 104 -30.35 -5.07 19.68
CA LYS A 104 -30.76 -3.72 19.29
C LYS A 104 -30.52 -2.77 20.46
N PRO A 105 -29.71 -1.71 20.29
CA PRO A 105 -29.46 -0.71 21.33
C PRO A 105 -30.76 -0.08 21.83
N VAL A 106 -30.88 0.09 23.15
CA VAL A 106 -31.98 0.83 23.77
C VAL A 106 -31.74 2.35 23.71
N LEU A 107 -30.47 2.76 23.66
CA LEU A 107 -30.03 4.14 23.46
C LEU A 107 -29.32 4.24 22.11
N ASP A 108 -29.66 5.26 21.33
CA ASP A 108 -28.91 5.64 20.14
C ASP A 108 -27.55 6.20 20.56
N ASP A 109 -26.48 5.86 19.82
CA ASP A 109 -25.09 6.29 20.08
C ASP A 109 -24.60 6.03 21.52
N ASP A 110 -24.87 4.82 22.02
CA ASP A 110 -24.56 4.42 23.39
C ASP A 110 -23.06 4.39 23.72
N ALA A 111 -22.59 5.48 24.33
CA ALA A 111 -21.21 5.65 24.77
C ALA A 111 -20.72 4.52 25.69
N PHE A 112 -21.60 3.84 26.46
CA PHE A 112 -21.16 2.73 27.31
C PHE A 112 -20.79 1.48 26.50
N ILE A 113 -21.53 1.17 25.43
CA ILE A 113 -21.22 0.04 24.54
C ILE A 113 -19.88 0.27 23.85
N ILE A 114 -19.59 1.52 23.46
CA ILE A 114 -18.34 1.91 22.81
C ILE A 114 -17.15 1.74 23.78
N CYS A 115 -17.33 2.07 25.06
CA CYS A 115 -16.27 1.99 26.08
C CYS A 115 -16.24 0.64 26.82
N LEU A 116 -16.81 -0.44 26.26
CA LEU A 116 -16.84 -1.76 26.91
C LEU A 116 -15.44 -2.35 27.12
N ASP A 117 -14.51 -2.05 26.21
CA ASP A 117 -13.12 -2.54 26.25
C ASP A 117 -12.27 -1.84 27.33
N ASP A 118 -12.75 -0.72 27.89
CA ASP A 118 -12.10 -0.01 28.99
C ASP A 118 -12.37 -0.65 30.36
N LEU A 119 -13.26 -1.65 30.43
CA LEU A 119 -13.60 -2.35 31.67
C LEU A 119 -12.54 -3.41 32.03
N PRO A 120 -12.29 -3.67 33.33
CA PRO A 120 -11.33 -4.68 33.75
C PRO A 120 -11.62 -6.07 33.16
N ASP A 121 -10.58 -6.79 32.78
CA ASP A 121 -10.70 -8.18 32.30
C ASP A 121 -11.38 -9.11 33.33
N PRO A 122 -12.12 -10.13 32.87
CA PRO A 122 -12.80 -11.07 33.76
C PRO A 122 -11.81 -11.84 34.65
N SER A 123 -12.10 -11.90 35.95
CA SER A 123 -11.22 -12.59 36.90
C SER A 123 -11.41 -14.11 36.83
N PRO A 124 -10.34 -14.92 36.67
CA PRO A 124 -10.43 -16.38 36.62
C PRO A 124 -10.93 -17.04 37.93
N ALA A 125 -11.13 -16.26 39.00
CA ALA A 125 -11.61 -16.76 40.30
C ALA A 125 -13.14 -16.86 40.43
N ALA A 126 -13.93 -16.31 39.49
CA ALA A 126 -15.41 -16.28 39.57
C ALA A 126 -16.12 -17.33 38.69
N ALA A 127 -15.38 -18.13 37.92
CA ALA A 127 -15.94 -19.24 37.15
C ALA A 127 -16.38 -20.38 38.08
N GLY A 128 -17.61 -20.29 38.58
CA GLY A 128 -18.28 -21.35 39.31
C GLY A 128 -18.27 -22.66 38.52
N LYS A 129 -18.02 -23.78 39.21
CA LYS A 129 -18.05 -25.14 38.67
C LYS A 129 -19.43 -25.48 38.09
N ALA A 130 -19.68 -25.12 36.83
CA ALA A 130 -20.71 -25.74 36.03
C ALA A 130 -20.12 -27.00 35.39
N ALA A 131 -20.65 -28.17 35.75
CA ALA A 131 -20.30 -29.42 35.12
C ALA A 131 -20.69 -29.35 33.64
N ALA A 132 -19.69 -29.38 32.75
CA ALA A 132 -19.93 -29.48 31.32
C ALA A 132 -20.59 -30.84 30.99
N PRO A 133 -21.63 -30.88 30.14
CA PRO A 133 -22.12 -32.13 29.59
C PRO A 133 -21.01 -32.73 28.70
N ALA A 134 -20.75 -34.03 28.87
CA ALA A 134 -19.60 -34.73 28.31
C ALA A 134 -19.62 -34.93 26.76
N GLY A 135 -20.32 -34.06 26.01
CA GLY A 135 -20.44 -34.13 24.55
C GLY A 135 -19.60 -33.10 23.78
N ASP A 136 -19.40 -31.89 24.30
CA ASP A 136 -18.80 -30.79 23.52
C ASP A 136 -17.28 -30.65 23.67
N ALA A 137 -16.71 -31.28 24.70
CA ALA A 137 -15.27 -31.21 24.95
C ALA A 137 -14.44 -31.96 23.89
N GLU A 138 -15.02 -32.96 23.24
CA GLU A 138 -14.36 -33.71 22.18
C GLU A 138 -14.41 -32.97 20.84
N ASP A 139 -15.54 -32.31 20.53
CA ASP A 139 -15.68 -31.47 19.33
C ASP A 139 -14.81 -30.20 19.40
N LEU A 140 -14.76 -29.56 20.57
CA LEU A 140 -13.87 -28.40 20.80
C LEU A 140 -12.40 -28.79 20.77
N ARG A 141 -12.02 -29.97 21.29
CA ARG A 141 -10.64 -30.49 21.17
C ARG A 141 -10.28 -30.85 19.75
N THR A 142 -11.24 -31.36 18.98
CA THR A 142 -11.05 -31.67 17.55
C THR A 142 -10.82 -30.38 16.77
N LYS A 143 -11.68 -29.37 16.94
CA LYS A 143 -11.51 -28.03 16.34
C LYS A 143 -10.22 -27.34 16.77
N ASN A 144 -9.85 -27.41 18.04
CA ASN A 144 -8.57 -26.86 18.50
C ASN A 144 -7.39 -27.61 17.87
N SER A 145 -7.48 -28.92 17.70
CA SER A 145 -6.44 -29.70 17.02
C SER A 145 -6.36 -29.41 15.52
N GLU A 146 -7.50 -29.14 14.87
CA GLU A 146 -7.58 -28.75 13.46
C GLU A 146 -7.02 -27.35 13.25
N LEU A 147 -7.40 -26.38 14.09
CA LEU A 147 -6.84 -25.03 14.08
C LEU A 147 -5.35 -25.03 14.41
N GLN A 148 -4.91 -25.87 15.36
CA GLN A 148 -3.48 -26.02 15.67
C GLN A 148 -2.73 -26.65 14.49
N ALA A 149 -3.33 -27.63 13.79
CA ALA A 149 -2.75 -28.21 12.59
C ALA A 149 -2.74 -27.21 11.41
N GLU A 150 -3.73 -26.32 11.32
CA GLU A 150 -3.81 -25.26 10.33
C GLU A 150 -2.80 -24.14 10.62
N LEU A 151 -2.62 -23.76 11.89
CA LEU A 151 -1.55 -22.86 12.34
C LEU A 151 -0.17 -23.48 12.12
N ASP A 152 0.02 -24.76 12.40
CA ASP A 152 1.28 -25.46 12.13
C ASP A 152 1.54 -25.58 10.62
N LYS A 153 0.49 -25.77 9.82
CA LYS A 153 0.58 -25.78 8.35
C LYS A 153 0.90 -24.40 7.81
N LEU A 154 0.27 -23.34 8.34
CA LEU A 154 0.53 -21.96 7.95
C LEU A 154 1.92 -21.53 8.41
N ALA A 155 2.34 -21.90 9.62
CA ALA A 155 3.69 -21.67 10.12
C ALA A 155 4.75 -22.44 9.33
N ARG A 156 4.45 -23.66 8.87
CA ARG A 156 5.29 -24.40 7.91
C ARG A 156 5.29 -23.74 6.54
N GLN A 157 4.16 -23.27 6.04
CA GLN A 157 4.10 -22.51 4.78
C GLN A 157 4.86 -21.19 4.87
N PHE A 158 4.81 -20.49 6.00
CA PHE A 158 5.62 -19.31 6.27
C PHE A 158 7.09 -19.65 6.46
N ALA A 159 7.41 -20.78 7.10
CA ALA A 159 8.79 -21.25 7.24
C ALA A 159 9.36 -21.72 5.90
N ASP A 160 8.56 -22.35 5.05
CA ASP A 160 8.89 -22.79 3.69
C ASP A 160 8.97 -21.60 2.75
N TYR A 161 8.10 -20.59 2.91
CA TYR A 161 8.18 -19.31 2.20
C TYR A 161 9.43 -18.53 2.62
N ARG A 162 9.69 -18.42 3.92
CA ARG A 162 10.91 -17.78 4.44
C ARG A 162 12.15 -18.55 4.06
N LEU A 163 12.13 -19.88 4.06
CA LEU A 163 13.25 -20.72 3.61
C LEU A 163 13.41 -20.64 2.10
N ALA A 164 12.34 -20.52 1.31
CA ALA A 164 12.42 -20.30 -0.12
C ALA A 164 12.99 -18.91 -0.41
N VAL A 165 12.55 -17.86 0.28
CA VAL A 165 13.09 -16.50 0.18
C VAL A 165 14.54 -16.45 0.65
N GLN A 166 14.89 -17.15 1.74
CA GLN A 166 16.24 -17.23 2.27
C GLN A 166 17.17 -18.06 1.38
N GLN A 167 16.70 -19.17 0.81
CA GLN A 167 17.44 -19.93 -0.22
C GLN A 167 17.57 -19.13 -1.51
N THR A 168 16.60 -18.26 -1.84
CA THR A 168 16.66 -17.29 -2.95
C THR A 168 17.71 -16.21 -2.67
N LEU A 169 17.92 -15.82 -1.41
CA LEU A 169 18.96 -14.89 -0.99
C LEU A 169 20.34 -15.56 -0.88
N ASP A 170 20.43 -16.77 -0.33
CA ASP A 170 21.68 -17.53 -0.16
C ASP A 170 22.22 -18.08 -1.49
N GLN A 171 21.36 -18.49 -2.44
CA GLN A 171 21.81 -18.84 -3.80
C GLN A 171 22.24 -17.61 -4.61
N ARG A 172 21.79 -16.41 -4.23
CA ARG A 172 22.17 -15.13 -4.87
C ARG A 172 23.52 -14.60 -4.38
N TRP A 173 24.07 -15.14 -3.29
CA TRP A 173 25.41 -14.81 -2.74
C TRP A 173 26.39 -15.99 -2.73
N GLY A 174 26.07 -17.09 -3.42
CA GLY A 174 26.75 -18.37 -3.27
C GLY A 174 27.48 -18.94 -4.49
N GLU A 175 27.86 -18.16 -5.51
CA GLU A 175 28.82 -18.62 -6.54
C GLU A 175 29.73 -17.47 -7.00
N ASP A 176 30.73 -17.14 -6.17
CA ASP A 176 32.10 -16.81 -6.61
C ASP A 176 33.00 -16.57 -5.38
N ASP A 177 33.61 -17.65 -4.86
CA ASP A 177 35.03 -17.68 -4.50
C ASP A 177 35.40 -19.06 -3.91
N ALA A 178 35.98 -19.91 -4.77
CA ALA A 178 36.90 -20.95 -4.31
C ALA A 178 38.13 -20.94 -5.23
N PRO A 179 39.26 -20.37 -4.82
CA PRO A 179 40.49 -20.47 -5.58
C PRO A 179 41.04 -21.89 -5.46
N ALA A 180 41.35 -22.49 -6.61
CA ALA A 180 42.03 -23.78 -6.68
C ALA A 180 43.46 -23.70 -6.09
N PRO A 181 43.89 -24.67 -5.27
CA PRO A 181 45.30 -25.01 -5.14
C PRO A 181 45.59 -26.35 -5.83
N GLY A 182 46.63 -26.34 -6.65
CA GLY A 182 47.12 -27.50 -7.38
C GLY A 182 47.83 -28.57 -6.52
N ALA A 183 47.76 -29.80 -7.04
CA ALA A 183 48.73 -30.89 -7.01
C ALA A 183 49.48 -31.24 -5.70
N ALA A 184 49.18 -32.41 -5.12
CA ALA A 184 50.10 -33.57 -5.11
C ALA A 184 49.51 -34.81 -4.40
N ALA A 185 49.66 -35.95 -5.07
CA ALA A 185 49.90 -37.32 -4.58
C ALA A 185 48.90 -38.02 -3.62
N GLY A 186 48.45 -39.23 -4.01
CA GLY A 186 48.12 -40.28 -3.03
C GLY A 186 47.03 -41.30 -3.39
N ALA A 187 47.35 -42.23 -4.29
CA ALA A 187 46.97 -43.66 -4.28
C ALA A 187 45.48 -44.12 -4.15
N SER A 188 45.04 -44.83 -5.22
CA SER A 188 44.45 -46.18 -5.22
C SER A 188 43.08 -46.44 -4.56
N SER A 189 42.06 -46.74 -5.38
CA SER A 189 41.65 -48.15 -5.67
C SER A 189 40.37 -48.24 -6.52
N SER A 190 40.44 -49.01 -7.63
CA SER A 190 39.43 -49.93 -8.23
C SER A 190 37.92 -49.58 -8.21
N SER A 191 37.09 -49.76 -9.24
CA SER A 191 37.19 -50.54 -10.49
C SER A 191 35.85 -50.43 -11.28
N GLY A 192 35.94 -50.46 -12.62
CA GLY A 192 34.88 -50.88 -13.55
C GLY A 192 33.90 -49.76 -13.97
N GLY A 193 33.75 -49.34 -15.23
CA GLY A 193 34.09 -49.94 -16.51
C GLY A 193 32.81 -50.29 -17.28
N ALA A 194 32.29 -49.36 -18.07
CA ALA A 194 31.59 -49.62 -19.34
C ALA A 194 31.20 -48.30 -20.02
N ALA A 195 31.86 -48.01 -21.13
CA ALA A 195 31.51 -46.94 -22.06
C ALA A 195 30.30 -47.34 -22.91
N ALA A 196 29.38 -46.41 -23.14
CA ALA A 196 28.47 -46.43 -24.28
C ALA A 196 28.32 -45.00 -24.81
N ALA A 197 28.90 -44.78 -25.99
CA ALA A 197 28.78 -43.54 -26.75
C ALA A 197 27.33 -43.32 -27.21
N LYS A 198 26.87 -42.07 -27.15
CA LYS A 198 25.92 -41.49 -28.12
C LYS A 198 25.91 -39.97 -28.04
N SER A 199 25.84 -39.40 -29.23
CA SER A 199 25.88 -38.01 -29.64
C SER A 199 24.90 -37.09 -28.90
N ALA A 200 25.26 -35.82 -28.73
CA ALA A 200 24.29 -34.76 -28.52
C ALA A 200 24.80 -33.44 -29.10
N ASP A 201 23.92 -32.82 -29.87
CA ASP A 201 24.03 -31.52 -30.51
C ASP A 201 24.50 -30.42 -29.57
N GLY A 202 25.24 -29.46 -30.13
CA GLY A 202 25.49 -28.17 -29.52
C GLY A 202 24.17 -27.40 -29.41
N ALA A 203 23.49 -27.58 -28.28
CA ALA A 203 22.49 -26.64 -27.82
C ALA A 203 23.24 -25.49 -27.12
N VAL A 204 23.22 -24.32 -27.76
CA VAL A 204 23.48 -23.06 -27.07
C VAL A 204 22.44 -22.95 -25.96
N GLU A 205 22.85 -23.07 -24.70
CA GLU A 205 21.96 -22.81 -23.58
C GLU A 205 21.45 -21.37 -23.70
N LYS A 206 20.14 -21.24 -23.88
CA LYS A 206 19.46 -19.95 -23.73
C LYS A 206 19.65 -19.50 -22.28
N PRO A 207 19.90 -18.20 -22.03
CA PRO A 207 19.92 -17.68 -20.67
C PRO A 207 18.60 -18.06 -19.97
N LYS A 208 18.68 -18.57 -18.74
CA LYS A 208 17.50 -18.88 -17.92
C LYS A 208 16.67 -17.62 -17.75
N ASP A 209 15.38 -17.72 -18.09
CA ASP A 209 14.41 -16.64 -17.91
C ASP A 209 13.88 -16.71 -16.47
N ASP A 210 14.57 -16.02 -15.55
CA ASP A 210 14.18 -15.93 -14.14
C ASP A 210 12.90 -15.08 -13.91
N SER A 211 12.28 -14.57 -14.99
CA SER A 211 11.02 -13.81 -14.89
C SER A 211 9.79 -14.65 -14.55
N LYS A 212 9.91 -15.99 -14.54
CA LYS A 212 8.78 -16.89 -14.25
C LYS A 212 8.10 -16.57 -12.92
N TYR A 213 8.88 -16.27 -11.89
CA TYR A 213 8.39 -15.94 -10.54
C TYR A 213 7.60 -14.63 -10.50
N TYR A 214 8.01 -13.64 -11.29
CA TYR A 214 7.24 -12.40 -11.46
C TYR A 214 5.86 -12.68 -12.05
N TRP A 215 5.76 -13.48 -13.11
CA TRP A 215 4.44 -13.75 -13.72
C TRP A 215 3.52 -14.59 -12.84
N GLU A 216 4.10 -15.49 -12.04
CA GLU A 216 3.38 -16.32 -11.08
C GLU A 216 2.79 -15.48 -9.93
N SER A 217 3.49 -14.44 -9.45
CA SER A 217 2.97 -13.57 -8.38
C SER A 217 1.67 -12.84 -8.80
N TYR A 218 1.56 -12.44 -10.07
CA TYR A 218 0.36 -11.78 -10.61
C TYR A 218 -0.81 -12.71 -10.91
N ALA A 219 -0.65 -14.04 -10.81
CA ALA A 219 -1.76 -14.98 -11.00
C ALA A 219 -2.71 -15.04 -9.78
N HIS A 220 -2.24 -14.57 -8.62
CA HIS A 220 -2.97 -14.61 -7.35
C HIS A 220 -3.97 -13.47 -7.21
N ASN A 221 -5.10 -13.72 -6.54
CA ASN A 221 -6.17 -12.72 -6.38
C ASN A 221 -5.75 -11.50 -5.54
N GLU A 222 -4.93 -11.74 -4.50
CA GLU A 222 -4.62 -10.76 -3.47
C GLU A 222 -3.96 -9.49 -4.03
N ILE A 223 -3.03 -9.65 -4.98
CA ILE A 223 -2.35 -8.51 -5.61
C ILE A 223 -3.32 -7.67 -6.45
N HIS A 224 -4.27 -8.29 -7.15
CA HIS A 224 -5.29 -7.58 -7.92
C HIS A 224 -6.32 -6.91 -7.02
N GLU A 225 -6.62 -7.49 -5.86
CA GLU A 225 -7.49 -6.86 -4.86
C GLU A 225 -6.88 -5.57 -4.32
N ILE A 226 -5.58 -5.59 -3.99
CA ILE A 226 -4.83 -4.39 -3.58
C ILE A 226 -4.90 -3.31 -4.67
N MET A 227 -4.59 -3.69 -5.93
CA MET A 227 -4.62 -2.77 -7.07
C MET A 227 -6.01 -2.18 -7.36
N LEU A 228 -7.07 -2.97 -7.18
CA LEU A 228 -8.46 -2.53 -7.43
C LEU A 228 -9.02 -1.68 -6.28
N LYS A 229 -8.58 -1.92 -5.05
CA LYS A 229 -8.92 -1.09 -3.88
C LYS A 229 -8.16 0.23 -3.85
N ASP A 230 -7.06 0.35 -4.59
CA ASP A 230 -6.41 1.63 -4.84
C ASP A 230 -7.31 2.51 -5.73
N THR A 231 -8.14 3.31 -5.06
CA THR A 231 -9.05 4.27 -5.69
C THR A 231 -8.29 5.36 -6.45
N VAL A 232 -7.15 5.85 -5.95
CA VAL A 232 -6.40 6.92 -6.61
C VAL A 232 -5.94 6.46 -7.99
N ARG A 233 -5.35 5.26 -8.04
CA ARG A 233 -4.96 4.58 -9.29
C ARG A 233 -6.17 4.37 -10.19
N THR A 234 -7.15 3.59 -9.73
CA THR A 234 -8.18 3.02 -10.61
C THR A 234 -9.13 4.10 -11.11
N GLU A 235 -9.45 5.09 -10.26
CA GLU A 235 -10.31 6.21 -10.63
C GLU A 235 -9.61 7.18 -11.58
N ALA A 236 -8.31 7.44 -11.43
CA ALA A 236 -7.60 8.30 -12.39
C ALA A 236 -7.68 7.77 -13.84
N TYR A 237 -7.45 6.47 -14.06
CA TYR A 237 -7.66 5.88 -15.39
C TYR A 237 -9.12 5.96 -15.83
N ARG A 238 -10.07 5.60 -14.95
CA ARG A 238 -11.51 5.64 -15.25
C ARG A 238 -11.94 7.04 -15.68
N ASP A 239 -11.56 8.05 -14.90
CA ASP A 239 -11.99 9.42 -15.04
C ASP A 239 -11.36 10.03 -16.28
N PHE A 240 -10.08 9.76 -16.57
CA PHE A 240 -9.49 10.17 -17.85
C PHE A 240 -10.25 9.56 -19.03
N ILE A 241 -10.51 8.25 -19.00
CA ILE A 241 -11.20 7.54 -20.09
C ILE A 241 -12.64 8.05 -20.25
N TYR A 242 -13.36 8.30 -19.16
CA TYR A 242 -14.77 8.69 -19.18
C TYR A 242 -15.01 10.18 -19.42
N ASN A 243 -14.14 11.06 -18.95
CA ASN A 243 -14.19 12.48 -19.27
C ASN A 243 -13.79 12.71 -20.73
N ASN A 244 -12.97 11.82 -21.29
CA ASN A 244 -12.48 11.91 -22.66
C ASN A 244 -13.02 10.83 -23.61
N LYS A 245 -14.28 10.36 -23.44
CA LYS A 245 -14.90 9.33 -24.31
C LYS A 245 -14.78 9.61 -25.81
N HIS A 246 -14.76 10.88 -26.19
CA HIS A 246 -14.59 11.30 -27.57
C HIS A 246 -13.24 10.88 -28.18
N LEU A 247 -12.19 10.71 -27.37
CA LEU A 247 -10.89 10.16 -27.79
C LEU A 247 -10.95 8.66 -28.03
N PHE A 248 -11.77 7.93 -27.27
CA PHE A 248 -11.87 6.46 -27.33
C PHE A 248 -12.92 5.96 -28.32
N LYS A 249 -13.94 6.77 -28.61
CA LYS A 249 -15.04 6.37 -29.49
C LYS A 249 -14.54 5.92 -30.86
N ASP A 250 -15.00 4.75 -31.30
CA ASP A 250 -14.68 4.12 -32.59
C ASP A 250 -13.17 3.82 -32.79
N LYS A 251 -12.35 3.88 -31.73
CA LYS A 251 -10.91 3.62 -31.76
C LYS A 251 -10.54 2.17 -31.46
N VAL A 252 -9.35 1.78 -31.90
CA VAL A 252 -8.72 0.53 -31.46
C VAL A 252 -7.77 0.81 -30.31
N VAL A 253 -7.99 0.17 -29.17
CA VAL A 253 -7.22 0.36 -27.93
C VAL A 253 -6.44 -0.91 -27.61
N MET A 254 -5.22 -0.77 -27.11
CA MET A 254 -4.42 -1.85 -26.55
C MET A 254 -4.22 -1.62 -25.06
N ASP A 255 -4.53 -2.61 -24.25
CA ASP A 255 -4.32 -2.62 -22.80
C ASP A 255 -3.17 -3.59 -22.48
N ILE A 256 -2.01 -3.05 -22.11
CA ILE A 256 -0.78 -3.84 -21.87
C ILE A 256 -0.65 -4.12 -20.37
N GLY A 257 -0.58 -5.40 -20.01
CA GLY A 257 -0.65 -5.86 -18.61
C GLY A 257 -2.06 -5.69 -18.07
N CYS A 258 -3.07 -6.18 -18.80
CA CYS A 258 -4.46 -5.87 -18.50
C CYS A 258 -4.94 -6.43 -17.15
N GLY A 259 -4.22 -7.37 -16.55
CA GLY A 259 -4.57 -8.00 -15.27
C GLY A 259 -5.98 -8.59 -15.31
N THR A 260 -6.85 -8.09 -14.43
CA THR A 260 -8.27 -8.49 -14.36
C THR A 260 -9.15 -7.94 -15.49
N GLY A 261 -8.60 -7.11 -16.39
CA GLY A 261 -9.30 -6.50 -17.53
C GLY A 261 -10.07 -5.21 -17.18
N ILE A 262 -9.84 -4.61 -16.01
CA ILE A 262 -10.60 -3.43 -15.55
C ILE A 262 -10.43 -2.22 -16.48
N LEU A 263 -9.20 -1.90 -16.90
CA LEU A 263 -8.94 -0.77 -17.80
C LEU A 263 -9.52 -1.02 -19.19
N SER A 264 -9.37 -2.25 -19.70
CA SER A 264 -10.04 -2.71 -20.92
C SER A 264 -11.56 -2.51 -20.89
N MET A 265 -12.21 -2.81 -19.76
CA MET A 265 -13.65 -2.60 -19.60
C MET A 265 -14.04 -1.12 -19.57
N PHE A 266 -13.23 -0.24 -18.97
CA PHE A 266 -13.43 1.21 -19.07
C PHE A 266 -13.34 1.70 -20.52
N CYS A 267 -12.32 1.26 -21.26
CA CYS A 267 -12.14 1.62 -22.67
C CYS A 267 -13.33 1.16 -23.53
N ALA A 268 -13.81 -0.07 -23.35
CA ALA A 268 -14.96 -0.59 -24.07
C ALA A 268 -16.24 0.22 -23.74
N ARG A 269 -16.48 0.54 -22.46
CA ARG A 269 -17.62 1.38 -22.03
C ARG A 269 -17.51 2.83 -22.52
N ALA A 270 -16.30 3.31 -22.81
CA ALA A 270 -16.08 4.61 -23.43
C ALA A 270 -16.38 4.65 -24.94
N GLY A 271 -16.70 3.50 -25.55
CA GLY A 271 -17.08 3.39 -26.96
C GLY A 271 -15.95 2.98 -27.89
N ALA A 272 -14.87 2.40 -27.37
CA ALA A 272 -13.83 1.79 -28.20
C ALA A 272 -14.44 0.75 -29.16
N LYS A 273 -13.98 0.76 -30.41
CA LYS A 273 -14.41 -0.19 -31.44
C LYS A 273 -13.88 -1.59 -31.16
N LEU A 274 -12.65 -1.66 -30.67
CA LEU A 274 -11.95 -2.89 -30.32
C LEU A 274 -10.97 -2.57 -29.20
N VAL A 275 -10.94 -3.40 -28.17
CA VAL A 275 -9.92 -3.36 -27.11
C VAL A 275 -9.15 -4.67 -27.15
N ILE A 276 -7.82 -4.59 -27.20
CA ILE A 276 -6.93 -5.74 -27.19
C ILE A 276 -6.26 -5.78 -25.82
N ALA A 277 -6.73 -6.69 -24.98
CA ALA A 277 -6.24 -6.87 -23.61
C ALA A 277 -5.11 -7.92 -23.62
N VAL A 278 -3.88 -7.51 -23.30
CA VAL A 278 -2.69 -8.38 -23.33
C VAL A 278 -2.17 -8.58 -21.91
N ASP A 279 -2.01 -9.83 -21.50
CA ASP A 279 -1.34 -10.17 -20.24
C ASP A 279 -0.62 -11.52 -20.39
N ASN A 280 0.54 -11.64 -19.76
CA ASN A 280 1.32 -12.88 -19.79
C ASN A 280 0.91 -13.87 -18.67
N SER A 281 0.34 -13.36 -17.58
CA SER A 281 -0.07 -14.16 -16.42
C SER A 281 -1.39 -14.91 -16.67
N ASP A 282 -1.61 -15.97 -15.88
CA ASP A 282 -2.83 -16.79 -15.92
C ASP A 282 -4.09 -16.01 -15.49
N ILE A 283 -3.93 -14.82 -14.90
CA ILE A 283 -5.04 -13.92 -14.57
C ILE A 283 -5.91 -13.57 -15.78
N ILE A 284 -5.35 -13.63 -16.99
CA ILE A 284 -6.06 -13.37 -18.26
C ILE A 284 -7.30 -14.26 -18.43
N ASP A 285 -7.31 -15.46 -17.84
CA ASP A 285 -8.48 -16.35 -17.88
C ASP A 285 -9.63 -15.78 -17.03
N LYS A 286 -9.32 -15.20 -15.87
CA LYS A 286 -10.30 -14.45 -15.06
C LYS A 286 -10.72 -13.16 -15.75
N ALA A 287 -9.81 -12.48 -16.44
CA ALA A 287 -10.14 -11.30 -17.23
C ALA A 287 -11.20 -11.63 -18.31
N ARG A 288 -11.03 -12.74 -19.03
CA ARG A 288 -12.03 -13.23 -20.00
C ARG A 288 -13.39 -13.46 -19.36
N GLU A 289 -13.42 -14.09 -18.19
CA GLU A 289 -14.66 -14.32 -17.44
C GLU A 289 -15.31 -13.01 -16.98
N ASN A 290 -14.54 -12.08 -16.41
CA ASN A 290 -15.01 -10.76 -16.01
C ASN A 290 -15.63 -10.00 -17.20
N ILE A 291 -14.95 -9.99 -18.34
CA ILE A 291 -15.39 -9.35 -19.59
C ILE A 291 -16.69 -9.98 -20.10
N PHE A 292 -16.80 -11.31 -20.05
CA PHE A 292 -18.01 -12.03 -20.43
C PHE A 292 -19.19 -11.70 -19.52
N ASN A 293 -18.98 -11.74 -18.20
CA ASN A 293 -20.01 -11.44 -17.21
C ASN A 293 -20.52 -9.98 -17.30
N ASN A 294 -19.70 -9.08 -17.85
CA ASN A 294 -20.06 -7.69 -18.10
C ASN A 294 -20.62 -7.41 -19.51
N GLY A 295 -20.79 -8.44 -20.34
CA GLY A 295 -21.36 -8.30 -21.70
C GLY A 295 -20.46 -7.59 -22.70
N LEU A 296 -19.14 -7.60 -22.47
CA LEU A 296 -18.16 -6.84 -23.27
C LEU A 296 -17.31 -7.72 -24.22
N SER A 297 -17.59 -9.04 -24.29
CA SER A 297 -16.83 -9.99 -25.11
C SER A 297 -16.85 -9.71 -26.62
N SER A 298 -17.82 -8.95 -27.12
CA SER A 298 -17.87 -8.55 -28.54
C SER A 298 -16.88 -7.44 -28.88
N THR A 299 -16.39 -6.71 -27.86
CA THR A 299 -15.55 -5.52 -28.02
C THR A 299 -14.12 -5.78 -27.53
N ILE A 300 -13.94 -6.62 -26.51
CA ILE A 300 -12.63 -6.88 -25.90
C ILE A 300 -12.11 -8.26 -26.32
N THR A 301 -10.88 -8.29 -26.83
CA THR A 301 -10.14 -9.52 -27.20
C THR A 301 -8.96 -9.72 -26.28
N CYS A 302 -8.94 -10.82 -25.52
CA CYS A 302 -7.85 -11.15 -24.58
C CYS A 302 -6.77 -12.03 -25.22
N LEU A 303 -5.54 -11.55 -25.26
CA LEU A 303 -4.36 -12.27 -25.73
C LEU A 303 -3.46 -12.63 -24.55
N LYS A 304 -3.16 -13.93 -24.41
CA LYS A 304 -2.22 -14.41 -23.40
C LYS A 304 -0.81 -14.45 -23.97
N GLY A 305 0.13 -13.78 -23.32
CA GLY A 305 1.55 -13.79 -23.68
C GLY A 305 2.25 -12.47 -23.43
N LYS A 306 3.58 -12.45 -23.60
CA LYS A 306 4.39 -11.23 -23.59
C LYS A 306 3.98 -10.34 -24.78
N VAL A 307 3.94 -9.02 -24.57
CA VAL A 307 3.51 -8.09 -25.62
C VAL A 307 4.39 -8.17 -26.87
N GLU A 308 5.66 -8.54 -26.68
CA GLU A 308 6.69 -8.76 -27.68
C GLU A 308 6.41 -9.97 -28.59
N GLU A 309 5.65 -10.94 -28.09
CA GLU A 309 5.45 -12.26 -28.70
C GLU A 309 4.04 -12.43 -29.29
N VAL A 310 3.04 -11.70 -28.76
CA VAL A 310 1.65 -11.81 -29.24
C VAL A 310 1.48 -11.20 -30.63
N VAL A 311 0.62 -11.86 -31.43
CA VAL A 311 0.22 -11.36 -32.75
C VAL A 311 -1.09 -10.59 -32.61
N LEU A 312 -1.05 -9.29 -32.87
CA LEU A 312 -2.25 -8.46 -32.84
C LEU A 312 -3.18 -8.77 -34.02
N PRO A 313 -4.51 -8.70 -33.83
CA PRO A 313 -5.50 -8.85 -34.90
C PRO A 313 -5.52 -7.66 -35.88
N VAL A 314 -4.76 -6.61 -35.59
CA VAL A 314 -4.64 -5.37 -36.36
C VAL A 314 -3.17 -4.97 -36.50
N PRO A 315 -2.77 -4.23 -37.55
CA PRO A 315 -1.38 -3.79 -37.70
C PRO A 315 -1.02 -2.65 -36.73
N GLN A 316 -1.98 -1.80 -36.37
CA GLN A 316 -1.76 -0.63 -35.52
C GLN A 316 -2.97 -0.33 -34.64
N VAL A 317 -2.73 0.35 -33.52
CA VAL A 317 -3.72 0.79 -32.53
C VAL A 317 -3.73 2.31 -32.40
N ASP A 318 -4.88 2.88 -32.05
CA ASP A 318 -5.05 4.32 -31.85
C ASP A 318 -4.61 4.76 -30.45
N ILE A 319 -4.78 3.91 -29.44
CA ILE A 319 -4.47 4.23 -28.05
C ILE A 319 -3.80 3.02 -27.39
N ILE A 320 -2.72 3.25 -26.65
CA ILE A 320 -2.17 2.29 -25.68
C ILE A 320 -2.53 2.79 -24.29
N VAL A 321 -3.23 1.95 -23.54
CA VAL A 321 -3.47 2.12 -22.10
C VAL A 321 -2.61 1.09 -21.39
N SER A 322 -1.87 1.48 -20.37
CA SER A 322 -1.11 0.52 -19.58
C SER A 322 -0.83 1.08 -18.21
N GLU A 323 -1.07 0.25 -17.20
CA GLU A 323 -0.56 0.50 -15.86
C GLU A 323 0.73 -0.29 -15.71
N TRP A 324 1.84 0.43 -15.83
CA TRP A 324 3.20 -0.12 -15.93
C TRP A 324 4.08 0.25 -14.73
N MET A 325 3.56 1.07 -13.82
CA MET A 325 4.36 1.75 -12.81
C MET A 325 4.73 0.78 -11.70
N GLY A 326 6.02 0.69 -11.39
CA GLY A 326 6.52 -0.05 -10.23
C GLY A 326 6.78 0.86 -9.03
N TYR A 327 7.29 0.27 -7.95
CA TYR A 327 7.88 1.04 -6.84
C TYR A 327 8.99 1.96 -7.35
N CYS A 328 9.12 3.14 -6.75
CA CYS A 328 10.03 4.19 -7.24
C CYS A 328 9.87 4.44 -8.77
N LEU A 329 8.64 4.31 -9.30
CA LEU A 329 8.22 4.37 -10.70
C LEU A 329 8.72 3.24 -11.62
N LEU A 330 10.03 2.94 -11.60
CA LEU A 330 10.70 2.13 -12.62
C LEU A 330 11.08 0.71 -12.16
N TYR A 331 10.79 0.33 -10.91
CA TYR A 331 10.95 -1.04 -10.44
C TYR A 331 10.10 -2.03 -11.27
N GLU A 332 10.48 -3.30 -11.31
CA GLU A 332 9.88 -4.41 -12.08
C GLU A 332 10.01 -4.33 -13.62
N ALA A 333 10.48 -3.19 -14.14
CA ALA A 333 10.88 -2.97 -15.53
C ALA A 333 9.81 -3.28 -16.60
N MET A 334 8.55 -2.87 -16.36
CA MET A 334 7.46 -3.04 -17.33
C MET A 334 7.44 -1.95 -18.43
N LEU A 335 7.92 -0.74 -18.14
CA LEU A 335 7.94 0.37 -19.11
C LEU A 335 8.63 0.04 -20.43
N PRO A 336 9.80 -0.66 -20.48
CA PRO A 336 10.41 -1.10 -21.73
C PRO A 336 9.46 -1.85 -22.67
N SER A 337 8.57 -2.71 -22.15
CA SER A 337 7.58 -3.44 -22.93
C SER A 337 6.49 -2.51 -23.50
N VAL A 338 6.08 -1.50 -22.73
CA VAL A 338 5.15 -0.46 -23.20
C VAL A 338 5.79 0.38 -24.32
N LEU A 339 7.07 0.77 -24.16
CA LEU A 339 7.80 1.51 -25.20
C LEU A 339 7.97 0.67 -26.48
N TRP A 340 8.28 -0.62 -26.34
CA TRP A 340 8.35 -1.54 -27.48
C TRP A 340 7.01 -1.62 -28.22
N ALA A 341 5.90 -1.74 -27.49
CA ALA A 341 4.56 -1.78 -28.09
C ALA A 341 4.17 -0.45 -28.73
N ARG A 342 4.53 0.68 -28.10
CA ARG A 342 4.35 2.03 -28.64
C ARG A 342 5.06 2.16 -30.00
N ASP A 343 6.34 1.83 -30.06
CA ASP A 343 7.15 2.00 -31.26
C ASP A 343 6.71 1.08 -32.41
N ARG A 344 6.13 -0.08 -32.07
CA ARG A 344 5.71 -1.08 -33.05
C ARG A 344 4.27 -0.92 -33.52
N TYR A 345 3.35 -0.71 -32.59
CA TYR A 345 1.91 -0.85 -32.82
C TYR A 345 1.14 0.47 -32.73
N LEU A 346 1.65 1.50 -32.06
CA LEU A 346 0.92 2.76 -31.98
C LEU A 346 0.94 3.47 -33.34
N LYS A 347 -0.20 4.04 -33.75
CA LYS A 347 -0.26 4.87 -34.96
C LYS A 347 0.72 6.05 -34.84
N PRO A 348 1.60 6.26 -35.85
CA PRO A 348 2.45 7.44 -35.92
C PRO A 348 1.60 8.71 -35.87
N ASP A 349 2.11 9.74 -35.19
CA ASP A 349 1.55 11.09 -35.10
C ASP A 349 0.18 11.27 -34.42
N THR A 350 -0.73 10.30 -34.51
CA THR A 350 -2.10 10.42 -33.96
C THR A 350 -2.36 9.52 -32.76
N GLY A 351 -1.52 8.51 -32.52
CA GLY A 351 -1.75 7.56 -31.44
C GLY A 351 -1.43 8.15 -30.07
N LEU A 352 -2.19 7.77 -29.05
CA LEU A 352 -2.03 8.24 -27.66
C LEU A 352 -1.49 7.13 -26.75
N VAL A 353 -0.63 7.49 -25.81
CA VAL A 353 -0.21 6.65 -24.69
C VAL A 353 -0.87 7.18 -23.42
N VAL A 354 -1.46 6.28 -22.64
CA VAL A 354 -2.23 6.59 -21.44
C VAL A 354 -1.72 5.72 -20.28
N PRO A 355 -1.10 6.32 -19.25
CA PRO A 355 -0.86 7.75 -19.04
C PRO A 355 0.15 8.32 -20.05
N SER A 356 0.21 9.65 -20.13
CA SER A 356 1.05 10.35 -21.12
C SER A 356 2.43 10.71 -20.59
N HIS A 357 2.52 11.07 -19.30
CA HIS A 357 3.75 11.52 -18.67
C HIS A 357 3.85 10.96 -17.25
N ALA A 358 5.07 10.80 -16.78
CA ALA A 358 5.38 10.48 -15.39
C ALA A 358 6.55 11.35 -14.91
N SER A 359 6.47 11.89 -13.71
CA SER A 359 7.57 12.64 -13.09
C SER A 359 8.01 11.99 -11.80
N MET A 360 9.31 12.05 -11.51
CA MET A 360 9.93 11.51 -10.30
C MET A 360 10.45 12.64 -9.43
N TRP A 361 10.23 12.49 -8.12
CA TRP A 361 10.45 13.53 -7.13
C TRP A 361 11.29 13.00 -5.98
N VAL A 362 12.11 13.89 -5.42
CA VAL A 362 12.93 13.62 -4.24
C VAL A 362 12.77 14.73 -3.21
N ALA A 363 12.80 14.38 -1.93
CA ALA A 363 12.94 15.33 -0.84
C ALA A 363 13.84 14.75 0.27
N PRO A 364 14.57 15.60 1.02
CA PRO A 364 15.21 15.23 2.27
C PRO A 364 14.22 14.55 3.22
N PHE A 365 14.63 13.43 3.81
CA PHE A 365 13.87 12.70 4.82
C PHE A 365 14.48 12.96 6.19
N ALA A 366 13.65 13.36 7.15
CA ALA A 366 14.05 13.43 8.56
C ALA A 366 12.89 12.98 9.43
N ASP A 367 13.02 11.81 10.04
CA ASP A 367 11.97 11.13 10.80
C ASP A 367 12.61 10.26 11.88
N GLN A 368 12.63 10.78 13.10
CA GLN A 368 13.26 10.10 14.22
C GLN A 368 12.44 8.88 14.68
N ASP A 369 11.12 8.92 14.54
CA ASP A 369 10.24 7.82 14.91
C ASP A 369 10.48 6.64 13.97
N TRP A 370 10.54 6.89 12.65
CA TRP A 370 10.88 5.86 11.67
C TRP A 370 12.28 5.27 11.93
N VAL A 371 13.27 6.11 12.22
CA VAL A 371 14.62 5.64 12.55
C VAL A 371 14.63 4.80 13.81
N ASP A 372 13.84 5.15 14.82
CA ASP A 372 13.79 4.41 16.06
C ASP A 372 13.14 3.04 15.89
N ASP A 373 12.08 2.94 15.08
CA ASP A 373 11.38 1.69 14.80
C ASP A 373 12.18 0.73 13.90
N HIS A 374 12.94 1.25 12.92
CA HIS A 374 13.61 0.42 11.91
C HIS A 374 15.10 0.24 12.16
N VAL A 375 15.76 1.27 12.68
CA VAL A 375 17.21 1.28 12.87
C VAL A 375 17.53 1.14 14.35
N THR A 376 17.17 2.10 15.21
CA THR A 376 17.60 2.12 16.62
C THR A 376 17.06 0.94 17.42
N PHE A 377 15.87 0.42 17.10
CA PHE A 377 15.22 -0.72 17.77
C PHE A 377 16.20 -1.88 18.05
N TRP A 378 17.03 -2.24 17.08
CA TRP A 378 17.98 -3.36 17.18
C TRP A 378 19.11 -3.15 18.19
N ARG A 379 19.30 -1.93 18.71
CA ARG A 379 20.36 -1.63 19.69
C ARG A 379 20.01 -2.10 21.10
N ASP A 380 18.71 -2.21 21.41
CA ASP A 380 18.21 -2.69 22.70
C ASP A 380 16.85 -3.37 22.54
N VAL A 381 16.89 -4.67 22.21
CA VAL A 381 15.70 -5.50 22.08
C VAL A 381 15.52 -6.27 23.38
N TYR A 382 14.66 -5.76 24.27
CA TYR A 382 14.41 -6.32 25.61
C TYR A 382 15.68 -6.49 26.48
N GLY A 383 16.63 -5.55 26.41
CA GLY A 383 17.90 -5.61 27.14
C GLY A 383 19.04 -6.29 26.37
N PHE A 384 18.79 -6.75 25.14
CA PHE A 384 19.79 -7.44 24.31
C PHE A 384 20.22 -6.59 23.11
N ASP A 385 21.53 -6.52 22.88
CA ASP A 385 22.11 -5.91 21.69
C ASP A 385 21.95 -6.85 20.48
N MET A 386 21.15 -6.42 19.50
CA MET A 386 20.88 -7.16 18.26
C MET A 386 21.34 -6.40 17.02
N ARG A 387 22.38 -5.55 17.12
CA ARG A 387 22.88 -4.76 15.98
C ARG A 387 23.29 -5.57 14.75
N ALA A 388 23.55 -6.87 14.88
CA ALA A 388 23.75 -7.75 13.74
C ALA A 388 22.55 -7.75 12.77
N MET A 389 21.34 -7.49 13.28
CA MET A 389 20.13 -7.37 12.46
C MET A 389 20.02 -6.03 11.71
N GLN A 390 20.91 -5.05 11.99
CA GLN A 390 20.96 -3.78 11.24
C GLN A 390 21.68 -3.91 9.90
N GLU A 391 22.35 -5.04 9.64
CA GLU A 391 23.01 -5.31 8.38
C GLU A 391 21.99 -5.24 7.23
N GLY A 392 22.29 -4.47 6.19
CA GLY A 392 21.41 -4.32 5.02
C GLY A 392 20.31 -3.27 5.15
N ILE A 393 19.88 -2.86 6.36
CA ILE A 393 18.72 -1.95 6.53
C ILE A 393 18.90 -0.64 5.75
N CYS A 394 20.10 -0.08 5.74
CA CYS A 394 20.39 1.15 4.99
C CYS A 394 20.89 0.91 3.55
N LEU A 395 21.00 -0.35 3.11
CA LEU A 395 21.40 -0.70 1.75
C LEU A 395 20.19 -0.92 0.83
N ASP A 396 19.02 -1.16 1.40
CA ASP A 396 17.78 -1.36 0.66
C ASP A 396 16.86 -0.14 0.83
N SER A 397 16.03 0.11 -0.18
CA SER A 397 14.92 1.06 -0.05
C SER A 397 13.74 0.44 0.69
N HIS A 398 13.02 1.24 1.48
CA HIS A 398 11.82 0.80 2.20
C HIS A 398 10.58 1.38 1.53
N ILE A 399 9.56 0.56 1.33
CA ILE A 399 8.33 0.96 0.64
C ILE A 399 7.17 1.07 1.64
N GLU A 400 6.93 2.31 2.08
CA GLU A 400 6.04 2.62 3.19
C GLU A 400 5.25 3.91 2.95
N VAL A 401 4.11 4.02 3.62
CA VAL A 401 3.34 5.27 3.65
C VAL A 401 3.92 6.09 4.79
N VAL A 402 4.45 7.27 4.48
CA VAL A 402 4.99 8.20 5.46
C VAL A 402 4.12 9.45 5.56
N PRO A 403 4.00 10.07 6.74
CA PRO A 403 3.30 11.34 6.85
C PRO A 403 4.06 12.44 6.11
N SER A 404 3.33 13.47 5.66
CA SER A 404 3.94 14.62 4.96
C SER A 404 4.99 15.36 5.78
N SER A 405 4.95 15.25 7.12
CA SER A 405 5.94 15.82 8.04
C SER A 405 7.33 15.18 7.96
N SER A 406 7.43 13.94 7.46
CA SER A 406 8.70 13.23 7.27
C SER A 406 9.52 13.81 6.11
N ALA A 407 8.86 14.49 5.16
CA ALA A 407 9.53 15.28 4.14
C ALA A 407 10.09 16.58 4.76
N ALA A 408 11.40 16.60 4.99
CA ALA A 408 12.12 17.70 5.63
C ALA A 408 12.65 18.76 4.63
N GLY A 409 12.27 18.66 3.36
CA GLY A 409 12.60 19.66 2.35
C GLY A 409 11.52 19.78 1.27
N GLU A 410 11.66 20.83 0.45
CA GLU A 410 10.77 21.08 -0.68
C GLU A 410 10.89 19.95 -1.73
N PRO A 411 9.77 19.47 -2.29
CA PRO A 411 9.81 18.54 -3.42
C PRO A 411 10.71 19.03 -4.56
N SER A 412 11.65 18.19 -4.98
CA SER A 412 12.52 18.46 -6.12
C SER A 412 12.25 17.43 -7.22
N MET A 413 11.69 17.89 -8.35
CA MET A 413 11.52 17.05 -9.53
C MET A 413 12.89 16.85 -10.17
N PHE A 414 13.30 15.59 -10.33
CA PHE A 414 14.59 15.26 -10.93
C PHE A 414 14.47 14.60 -12.30
N ARG A 415 13.31 14.00 -12.62
CA ARG A 415 13.08 13.38 -13.93
C ARG A 415 11.64 13.52 -14.39
N MET A 416 11.43 13.96 -15.62
CA MET A 416 10.16 13.90 -16.36
C MET A 416 10.32 12.94 -17.53
N LEU A 417 9.36 12.02 -17.68
CA LEU A 417 9.27 11.06 -18.79
C LEU A 417 8.02 11.36 -19.61
N ASP A 418 8.18 11.85 -20.83
CA ASP A 418 7.11 11.87 -21.84
C ASP A 418 7.05 10.51 -22.53
N LEU A 419 5.96 9.76 -22.30
CA LEU A 419 5.82 8.40 -22.82
C LEU A 419 5.59 8.34 -24.33
N HIS A 420 5.35 9.46 -25.00
CA HIS A 420 5.30 9.51 -26.47
C HIS A 420 6.69 9.59 -27.10
N ALA A 421 7.68 10.09 -26.37
CA ALA A 421 9.02 10.39 -26.90
C ALA A 421 10.16 9.62 -26.21
N CYS A 422 10.01 9.23 -24.94
CA CYS A 422 11.10 8.63 -24.17
C CYS A 422 11.51 7.27 -24.73
N THR A 423 12.78 6.93 -24.57
CA THR A 423 13.38 5.67 -25.00
C THR A 423 13.86 4.86 -23.80
N THR A 424 14.21 3.60 -24.01
CA THR A 424 14.79 2.77 -22.93
C THR A 424 16.11 3.33 -22.40
N ALA A 425 16.86 4.08 -23.21
CA ALA A 425 18.07 4.77 -22.78
C ALA A 425 17.78 5.94 -21.82
N ASP A 426 16.58 6.52 -21.89
CA ASP A 426 16.16 7.61 -21.01
C ASP A 426 15.76 7.13 -19.60
N LEU A 427 15.66 5.82 -19.40
CA LEU A 427 15.31 5.20 -18.12
C LEU A 427 16.52 5.01 -17.21
N VAL A 428 17.73 5.14 -17.75
CA VAL A 428 18.99 5.13 -17.00
C VAL A 428 19.58 6.53 -17.08
N PHE A 429 19.74 7.18 -15.94
CA PHE A 429 20.10 8.59 -15.90
C PHE A 429 20.91 8.93 -14.64
N ASP A 430 21.59 10.08 -14.71
CA ASP A 430 22.30 10.73 -13.61
C ASP A 430 22.03 12.23 -13.77
N VAL A 431 21.20 12.78 -12.89
CA VAL A 431 20.63 14.13 -13.02
C VAL A 431 20.75 14.90 -11.72
N PRO A 432 20.96 16.24 -11.79
CA PRO A 432 21.02 17.06 -10.60
C PRO A 432 19.64 17.22 -9.96
N TYR A 433 19.59 17.34 -8.64
CA TYR A 433 18.42 17.74 -7.87
C TYR A 433 18.82 18.80 -6.84
N ARG A 434 17.83 19.57 -6.38
CA ARG A 434 18.02 20.59 -5.34
C ARG A 434 16.74 20.78 -4.55
N SER A 435 16.81 20.57 -3.25
CA SER A 435 15.68 20.72 -2.32
C SER A 435 16.09 21.63 -1.16
N ALA A 436 15.30 22.67 -0.88
CA ALA A 436 15.52 23.52 0.29
C ALA A 436 14.88 22.87 1.53
N ALA A 437 15.61 22.79 2.64
CA ALA A 437 15.06 22.27 3.89
C ALA A 437 13.89 23.14 4.37
N THR A 438 12.77 22.53 4.74
CA THR A 438 11.54 23.25 5.14
C THR A 438 11.52 23.57 6.64
N ARG A 439 12.31 22.84 7.42
CA ARG A 439 12.46 22.96 8.88
C ARG A 439 13.88 22.62 9.33
N ASP A 440 14.19 23.01 10.55
CA ASP A 440 15.41 22.55 11.22
C ASP A 440 15.23 21.08 11.63
N ALA A 441 16.29 20.28 11.47
CA ALA A 441 16.37 18.92 12.00
C ALA A 441 17.81 18.61 12.39
N ASP A 442 17.99 17.87 13.49
CA ASP A 442 19.31 17.51 13.99
C ASP A 442 20.08 16.58 13.05
N ARG A 443 19.38 15.94 12.11
CA ARG A 443 19.96 15.01 11.15
C ARG A 443 19.09 14.86 9.89
N LEU A 444 19.76 14.67 8.76
CA LEU A 444 19.23 14.09 7.53
C LEU A 444 19.23 12.55 7.66
N ASP A 445 18.04 11.96 7.74
CA ASP A 445 17.88 10.51 7.92
C ASP A 445 17.90 9.74 6.60
N GLY A 446 17.60 10.41 5.49
CA GLY A 446 17.54 9.77 4.19
C GLY A 446 17.00 10.68 3.09
N PHE A 447 16.45 10.05 2.06
CA PHE A 447 15.66 10.71 1.03
C PHE A 447 14.32 9.99 0.83
N LEU A 448 13.27 10.76 0.57
CA LEU A 448 12.00 10.24 0.08
C LEU A 448 11.96 10.34 -1.43
N ILE A 449 11.49 9.29 -2.09
CA ILE A 449 11.25 9.25 -3.53
C ILE A 449 9.80 8.84 -3.80
N TRP A 450 9.18 9.53 -4.75
CA TRP A 450 7.84 9.22 -5.24
C TRP A 450 7.69 9.69 -6.68
N PHE A 451 6.51 9.47 -7.25
CA PHE A 451 6.20 9.88 -8.60
C PHE A 451 4.78 10.43 -8.76
N ASP A 452 4.61 11.26 -9.79
CA ASP A 452 3.33 11.79 -10.23
C ASP A 452 3.05 11.32 -11.66
N ILE A 453 1.79 11.04 -11.96
CA ILE A 453 1.31 10.54 -13.26
C ILE A 453 0.33 11.53 -13.87
N PHE A 454 0.48 11.80 -15.17
CA PHE A 454 -0.33 12.77 -15.91
C PHE A 454 -0.97 12.16 -17.15
N PHE A 455 -2.24 12.47 -17.35
CA PHE A 455 -3.06 11.99 -18.45
C PHE A 455 -3.42 13.16 -19.38
N ALA A 456 -2.55 13.44 -20.35
CA ALA A 456 -2.80 14.43 -21.41
C ALA A 456 -3.69 13.84 -22.52
N THR A 457 -4.48 14.72 -23.14
CA THR A 457 -5.43 14.36 -24.20
C THR A 457 -4.83 14.40 -25.60
N ASP A 458 -3.61 14.91 -25.74
CA ASP A 458 -2.86 15.01 -26.98
C ASP A 458 -1.38 14.64 -26.75
N ARG A 459 -0.61 14.70 -27.84
CA ARG A 459 0.83 14.37 -27.86
C ARG A 459 1.70 15.62 -27.78
N ASP A 460 1.15 16.77 -27.41
CA ASP A 460 1.94 17.99 -27.29
C ASP A 460 3.03 17.75 -26.22
N PRO A 461 4.33 17.85 -26.55
CA PRO A 461 5.39 17.74 -25.55
C PRO A 461 5.26 18.78 -24.43
N LYS A 462 4.44 19.81 -24.64
CA LYS A 462 4.14 20.88 -23.68
C LYS A 462 2.83 20.68 -22.92
N ALA A 463 2.17 19.53 -23.08
CA ALA A 463 0.91 19.24 -22.39
C ALA A 463 1.06 19.28 -20.86
N VAL A 464 2.26 18.96 -20.36
CA VAL A 464 2.64 19.00 -18.95
C VAL A 464 3.78 20.01 -18.77
N GLU A 465 3.42 21.31 -18.77
CA GLU A 465 4.32 22.42 -18.44
C GLU A 465 3.74 23.25 -17.28
N PRO A 466 4.59 23.87 -16.43
CA PRO A 466 6.06 23.78 -16.45
C PRO A 466 6.56 22.37 -16.09
N ALA A 467 7.82 22.06 -16.42
CA ALA A 467 8.35 20.69 -16.30
C ALA A 467 8.34 20.15 -14.86
N ASP A 468 8.34 21.05 -13.87
CA ASP A 468 8.26 20.80 -12.43
C ASP A 468 6.85 20.99 -11.86
N VAL A 469 5.80 20.89 -12.70
CA VAL A 469 4.41 20.93 -12.23
C VAL A 469 4.07 19.67 -11.43
N THR A 470 3.42 19.83 -10.29
CA THR A 470 2.91 18.71 -9.48
C THR A 470 1.58 18.20 -10.02
N ALA A 471 1.21 16.94 -9.75
CA ALA A 471 -0.09 16.39 -10.13
C ALA A 471 -1.25 17.24 -9.62
N ALA A 472 -1.19 17.66 -8.35
CA ALA A 472 -2.20 18.51 -7.73
C ALA A 472 -2.37 19.82 -8.50
N SER A 473 -1.29 20.58 -8.68
CA SER A 473 -1.35 21.87 -9.40
C SER A 473 -1.75 21.75 -10.87
N TRP A 474 -1.37 20.66 -11.54
CA TRP A 474 -1.75 20.43 -12.94
C TRP A 474 -3.24 20.08 -13.11
N SER A 475 -3.80 19.32 -12.16
CA SER A 475 -5.23 18.95 -12.13
C SER A 475 -6.14 20.08 -11.63
N GLU A 476 -5.67 20.92 -10.70
CA GLU A 476 -6.44 22.00 -10.06
C GLU A 476 -6.52 23.29 -10.87
N ASP A 477 -5.90 23.37 -12.06
CA ASP A 477 -5.93 24.54 -12.96
C ASP A 477 -7.34 24.85 -13.56
N GLY A 478 -8.41 24.40 -12.87
CA GLY A 478 -9.71 25.05 -12.71
C GLY A 478 -10.57 25.21 -13.97
N LYS A 479 -10.10 24.72 -15.11
CA LYS A 479 -10.68 25.03 -16.43
C LYS A 479 -10.83 23.82 -17.35
N ARG A 480 -10.44 22.62 -16.92
CA ARG A 480 -10.28 21.45 -17.78
C ARG A 480 -10.59 20.14 -17.07
N GLU A 481 -11.86 19.72 -17.08
CA GLU A 481 -12.30 18.39 -16.63
C GLU A 481 -11.64 17.24 -17.41
N ASP A 482 -11.00 17.54 -18.54
CA ASP A 482 -10.24 16.61 -19.38
C ASP A 482 -8.85 16.28 -18.83
N ARG A 483 -8.31 17.07 -17.88
CA ARG A 483 -7.01 16.84 -17.25
C ARG A 483 -7.15 15.97 -16.01
N VAL A 484 -6.49 14.83 -16.00
CA VAL A 484 -6.41 13.93 -14.84
C VAL A 484 -4.95 13.68 -14.51
N ALA A 485 -4.60 13.81 -13.23
CA ALA A 485 -3.28 13.45 -12.72
C ALA A 485 -3.42 12.94 -11.28
N PHE A 486 -2.46 12.16 -10.82
CA PHE A 486 -2.37 11.75 -9.42
C PHE A 486 -0.93 11.71 -8.95
N THR A 487 -0.75 11.84 -7.64
CA THR A 487 0.55 11.74 -6.97
C THR A 487 0.59 10.49 -6.11
N THR A 488 1.78 9.88 -6.01
CA THR A 488 2.11 8.88 -4.99
C THR A 488 2.89 9.50 -3.82
N GLY A 489 3.12 10.81 -3.84
CA GLY A 489 3.86 11.51 -2.79
C GLY A 489 3.13 11.57 -1.46
N PRO A 490 3.85 11.89 -0.37
CA PRO A 490 3.30 11.91 0.99
C PRO A 490 2.30 13.05 1.22
N PHE A 491 2.11 13.94 0.24
CA PHE A 491 1.17 15.06 0.28
C PHE A 491 -0.21 14.70 -0.29
N GLY A 492 -0.33 13.55 -0.96
CA GLY A 492 -1.59 13.06 -1.53
C GLY A 492 -2.21 11.93 -0.71
N LYS A 493 -3.34 11.42 -1.20
CA LYS A 493 -3.96 10.21 -0.63
C LYS A 493 -3.03 9.00 -0.86
N PRO A 494 -2.81 8.14 0.15
CA PRO A 494 -1.97 6.96 -0.02
C PRO A 494 -2.42 6.05 -1.17
N THR A 495 -1.44 5.54 -1.90
CA THR A 495 -1.60 4.57 -2.99
C THR A 495 -0.88 3.28 -2.62
N HIS A 496 -1.13 2.19 -3.35
CA HIS A 496 -0.44 0.92 -3.08
C HIS A 496 1.07 0.96 -3.39
N TRP A 497 1.52 1.92 -4.22
CA TRP A 497 2.95 2.17 -4.45
C TRP A 497 3.65 2.81 -3.26
N LYS A 498 2.89 3.50 -2.41
CA LYS A 498 3.40 4.25 -1.25
C LYS A 498 4.56 5.19 -1.64
N GLN A 499 5.57 5.34 -0.79
CA GLN A 499 6.79 6.10 -1.08
C GLN A 499 8.02 5.22 -0.90
N GLY A 500 9.11 5.51 -1.62
CA GLY A 500 10.41 4.91 -1.42
C GLY A 500 11.24 5.72 -0.43
N ILE A 501 11.61 5.10 0.69
CA ILE A 501 12.51 5.68 1.70
C ILE A 501 13.91 5.16 1.42
N LEU A 502 14.85 6.07 1.26
CA LEU A 502 16.28 5.80 1.07
C LEU A 502 17.04 6.19 2.35
N PRO A 503 17.06 5.32 3.38
CA PRO A 503 17.71 5.62 4.66
C PRO A 503 19.22 5.73 4.52
N ILE A 504 19.81 6.80 5.02
CA ILE A 504 21.27 7.00 5.04
C ILE A 504 21.86 6.26 6.24
N LYS A 505 23.06 5.69 6.05
CA LYS A 505 23.82 5.09 7.14
C LYS A 505 24.08 6.13 8.24
N GLN A 506 23.73 5.74 9.45
CA GLN A 506 23.82 6.57 10.65
C GLN A 506 25.27 6.66 11.17
N GLU A 507 26.18 7.17 10.34
CA GLU A 507 27.60 7.40 10.66
C GLU A 507 27.83 8.85 11.13
N ALA A 508 28.83 9.06 11.99
CA ALA A 508 29.15 10.38 12.53
C ALA A 508 30.18 11.12 11.66
N PRO A 509 30.03 12.44 11.41
CA PRO A 509 28.99 13.33 11.90
C PRO A 509 27.72 13.36 11.01
N ALA A 510 26.57 13.44 11.66
CA ALA A 510 25.26 13.62 11.03
C ALA A 510 25.18 14.95 10.28
N VAL A 511 24.57 14.96 9.10
CA VAL A 511 24.29 16.20 8.36
C VAL A 511 23.06 16.88 8.98
N LYS A 512 23.23 18.04 9.61
CA LYS A 512 22.11 18.82 10.12
C LYS A 512 21.34 19.50 8.99
N LEU A 513 20.01 19.54 9.12
CA LEU A 513 19.16 20.33 8.25
C LEU A 513 18.84 21.65 8.92
N VAL A 514 19.12 22.75 8.22
CA VAL A 514 18.77 24.10 8.64
C VAL A 514 17.78 24.67 7.66
N LYS A 515 16.66 25.20 8.14
CA LYS A 515 15.58 25.73 7.30
C LYS A 515 16.11 26.73 6.26
N GLY A 516 15.74 26.49 5.01
CA GLY A 516 16.14 27.27 3.84
C GLY A 516 17.52 26.89 3.27
N GLN A 517 18.32 26.08 3.96
CA GLN A 517 19.57 25.56 3.41
C GLN A 517 19.28 24.51 2.33
N PRO A 518 19.93 24.57 1.17
CA PRO A 518 19.76 23.57 0.13
C PRO A 518 20.48 22.26 0.47
N VAL A 519 19.78 21.15 0.24
CA VAL A 519 20.34 19.83 0.02
C VAL A 519 20.36 19.59 -1.49
N GLU A 520 21.54 19.43 -2.06
CA GLU A 520 21.75 19.36 -3.50
C GLU A 520 22.84 18.37 -3.88
N GLY A 521 22.69 17.80 -5.06
CA GLY A 521 23.63 16.85 -5.65
C GLY A 521 22.99 16.18 -6.86
N ASN A 522 23.42 14.95 -7.14
CA ASN A 522 22.92 14.14 -8.23
C ASN A 522 22.17 12.91 -7.73
N LEU A 523 21.12 12.55 -8.48
CA LEU A 523 20.40 11.30 -8.35
C LEU A 523 20.60 10.49 -9.63
N ALA A 524 21.13 9.29 -9.47
CA ALA A 524 21.35 8.36 -10.56
C ALA A 524 20.51 7.09 -10.37
N LEU A 525 19.95 6.62 -11.48
CA LEU A 525 19.17 5.39 -11.54
C LEU A 525 19.82 4.46 -12.55
N THR A 526 20.15 3.26 -12.11
CA THR A 526 20.80 2.24 -12.93
C THR A 526 20.12 0.88 -12.79
N ILE A 527 20.30 0.04 -13.79
CA ILE A 527 19.80 -1.35 -13.81
C ILE A 527 20.99 -2.27 -13.50
N PRO A 528 20.94 -3.09 -12.43
CA PRO A 528 21.98 -4.06 -12.13
C PRO A 528 22.20 -5.04 -13.28
N LYS A 529 23.46 -5.37 -13.59
CA LYS A 529 23.79 -6.31 -14.69
C LYS A 529 23.20 -7.70 -14.48
N ASP A 530 23.13 -8.13 -13.22
CA ASP A 530 22.74 -9.48 -12.83
C ASP A 530 21.24 -9.58 -12.52
N ASN A 531 20.52 -8.45 -12.52
CA ASN A 531 19.06 -8.41 -12.35
C ASN A 531 18.44 -7.34 -13.26
N PRO A 532 17.97 -7.70 -14.47
CA PRO A 532 17.41 -6.75 -15.44
C PRO A 532 16.07 -6.14 -15.00
N ARG A 533 15.44 -6.68 -13.95
CA ARG A 533 14.21 -6.13 -13.33
C ARG A 533 14.48 -5.38 -12.03
N GLY A 534 15.72 -5.44 -11.53
CA GLY A 534 16.14 -4.72 -10.34
C GLY A 534 16.41 -3.26 -10.64
N LEU A 535 16.40 -2.46 -9.58
CA LEU A 535 16.62 -1.03 -9.65
C LEU A 535 17.68 -0.65 -8.63
N MET A 536 18.66 0.16 -9.03
CA MET A 536 19.63 0.75 -8.11
C MET A 536 19.55 2.26 -8.19
N LEU A 537 19.26 2.89 -7.05
CA LEU A 537 19.27 4.34 -6.89
C LEU A 537 20.55 4.75 -6.18
N LYS A 538 21.26 5.73 -6.74
CA LYS A 538 22.40 6.38 -6.10
C LYS A 538 22.07 7.85 -5.90
N VAL A 539 22.20 8.33 -4.67
CA VAL A 539 22.03 9.74 -4.34
C VAL A 539 23.37 10.27 -3.85
N THR A 540 23.71 11.47 -4.31
CA THR A 540 24.86 12.25 -3.83
C THR A 540 24.34 13.56 -3.25
N TRP A 541 24.94 14.04 -2.17
CA TRP A 541 24.51 15.28 -1.51
C TRP A 541 25.67 16.03 -0.86
N ASN A 542 25.45 17.31 -0.56
CA ASN A 542 26.37 18.16 0.18
C ASN A 542 26.41 17.78 1.68
N GLY A 543 27.57 17.39 2.20
CA GLY A 543 27.82 17.21 3.63
C GLY A 543 28.25 18.51 4.34
N GLU A 544 28.28 18.50 5.69
CA GLU A 544 28.57 19.70 6.51
C GLU A 544 29.94 20.34 6.24
N ASP A 545 30.96 19.53 5.93
CA ASP A 545 32.33 20.01 5.62
C ASP A 545 32.51 20.53 4.18
N GLY A 546 31.42 20.62 3.39
CA GLY A 546 31.49 20.85 1.95
C GLY A 546 32.00 19.65 1.14
N LYS A 547 32.16 18.48 1.79
CA LYS A 547 32.45 17.21 1.12
C LYS A 547 31.16 16.63 0.56
N VAL A 548 31.21 16.14 -0.67
CA VAL A 548 30.12 15.38 -1.28
C VAL A 548 30.05 14.01 -0.61
N GLN A 549 28.86 13.64 -0.15
CA GLN A 549 28.51 12.32 0.34
C GLN A 549 27.78 11.55 -0.78
N ASP A 550 27.88 10.23 -0.77
CA ASP A 550 27.08 9.38 -1.64
C ASP A 550 26.66 8.09 -0.96
N GLN A 551 25.54 7.54 -1.42
CA GLN A 551 25.08 6.21 -1.03
C GLN A 551 24.22 5.63 -2.16
N SER A 552 24.18 4.30 -2.23
CA SER A 552 23.36 3.55 -3.18
C SER A 552 22.42 2.62 -2.44
N TRP A 553 21.23 2.44 -3.00
CA TRP A 553 20.18 1.57 -2.50
C TRP A 553 19.70 0.62 -3.59
N GLU A 554 19.48 -0.63 -3.22
CA GLU A 554 18.70 -1.56 -4.03
C GLU A 554 17.20 -1.30 -3.80
N CYS A 555 16.45 -1.20 -4.90
CA CYS A 555 15.02 -0.95 -4.92
C CYS A 555 14.24 -2.14 -5.47
#